data_AF-A0AAU4X194-F1
#
_entry.id   AF-A0AAU4X194-F1
#
_cell.length_a   1.000
_cell.length_b   1.000
_cell.length_c   1.000
_cell.angle_alpha   90.00
_cell.angle_beta   90.00
_cell.angle_gamma   90.00
#
_symmetry.space_group_name_H-M   'P 1'
#
loop_
_entity.id
_entity.type
_entity.pdbx_description
1 polymer ?
#
loop_
_entity_poly.entity_id
_entity_poly.type
_entity_poly.pdbx_seq_one_letter_code
_entity_poly.pdbx_strand_id
1 'polypeptide(L)'
;MIPSQPLMQCAAGALADVGADFLTELLDDPAQAIKRARELAGTGEVTVDQILDEATDMAVLSGLLSLHEAQRQSDPSTAAAKCVAATGYFALANFAISVDVPAATP
;
A
#
# COMPACT_ATOMS: atom_id res chain seq x y z
N MET A 1 -26.55 13.28 -14.70
CA MET A 1 -25.55 14.22 -14.16
C MET A 1 -24.38 13.35 -13.73
N ILE A 2 -23.31 13.29 -14.54
CA ILE A 2 -22.12 12.50 -14.18
C ILE A 2 -21.35 13.36 -13.16
N PRO A 3 -21.01 12.84 -11.97
CA PRO A 3 -20.24 13.61 -11.01
C PRO A 3 -18.94 14.09 -11.68
N SER A 4 -18.61 15.35 -11.47
CA SER A 4 -17.46 16.01 -12.11
C SER A 4 -16.17 15.25 -11.78
N GLN A 5 -15.53 14.71 -12.82
CA GLN A 5 -14.30 13.91 -12.80
C GLN A 5 -13.17 14.41 -11.87
N PRO A 6 -12.95 15.73 -11.66
CA PRO A 6 -11.88 16.21 -10.79
C PRO A 6 -12.02 15.78 -9.32
N LEU A 7 -13.25 15.72 -8.78
CA LEU A 7 -13.47 15.37 -7.37
C LEU A 7 -13.17 13.90 -7.09
N MET A 8 -13.46 13.00 -8.05
CA MET A 8 -13.13 11.58 -7.91
C MET A 8 -11.62 11.33 -8.01
N GLN A 9 -10.90 12.12 -8.81
CA GLN A 9 -9.44 12.02 -8.90
C GLN A 9 -8.74 12.50 -7.62
N CYS A 10 -9.25 13.57 -6.99
CA CYS A 10 -8.73 14.01 -5.69
C CYS A 10 -8.94 12.96 -4.59
N ALA A 11 -10.11 12.32 -4.54
CA ALA A 11 -10.40 11.26 -3.57
C ALA A 11 -9.53 10.01 -3.80
N ALA A 12 -9.33 9.60 -5.06
CA ALA A 12 -8.46 8.48 -5.39
C ALA A 12 -6.99 8.76 -5.05
N GLY A 13 -6.49 9.98 -5.33
CA GLY A 13 -5.14 10.38 -4.95
C GLY A 13 -4.93 10.38 -3.43
N ALA A 14 -5.90 10.89 -2.67
CA ALA A 14 -5.83 10.87 -1.22
C ALA A 14 -5.81 9.45 -0.65
N LEU A 15 -6.58 8.52 -1.23
CA LEU A 15 -6.56 7.12 -0.81
C LEU A 15 -5.19 6.47 -1.11
N ALA A 16 -4.63 6.72 -2.29
CA ALA A 16 -3.29 6.25 -2.66
C ALA A 16 -2.21 6.78 -1.69
N ASP A 17 -2.26 8.06 -1.30
CA ASP A 17 -1.33 8.60 -0.31
C ASP A 17 -1.49 7.88 1.05
N VAL A 18 -2.73 7.64 1.49
CA VAL A 18 -3.01 6.92 2.74
C VAL A 18 -2.49 5.48 2.73
N GLY A 19 -2.68 4.74 1.63
CA GLY A 19 -2.14 3.39 1.51
C GLY A 19 -0.60 3.38 1.52
N ALA A 20 0.04 4.40 0.93
CA ALA A 20 1.50 4.47 0.81
C ALA A 20 2.13 4.80 2.15
N ASP A 21 1.52 5.74 2.87
CA ASP A 21 1.86 6.06 4.25
C ASP A 21 1.69 4.83 5.15
N PHE A 22 0.59 4.09 5.00
CA PHE A 22 0.35 2.86 5.76
C PHE A 22 1.44 1.82 5.51
N LEU A 23 1.80 1.52 4.26
CA LEU A 23 2.91 0.59 3.96
C LEU A 23 4.24 1.04 4.57
N THR A 24 4.54 2.33 4.48
CA THR A 24 5.78 2.90 5.01
C THR A 24 5.84 2.74 6.52
N GLU A 25 4.76 3.08 7.22
CA GLU A 25 4.64 2.95 8.67
C GLU A 25 4.59 1.47 9.08
N LEU A 26 3.96 0.59 8.29
CA LEU A 26 3.87 -0.84 8.57
C LEU A 26 5.25 -1.52 8.57
N LEU A 27 6.19 -1.02 7.77
CA LEU A 27 7.58 -1.49 7.76
C LEU A 27 8.39 -1.03 8.97
N ASP A 28 8.09 0.17 9.50
CA ASP A 28 8.83 0.80 10.59
C ASP A 28 8.24 0.45 11.97
N ASP A 29 6.94 0.66 12.15
CA ASP A 29 6.16 0.35 13.34
C ASP A 29 4.74 -0.16 12.97
N PRO A 30 4.56 -1.50 12.87
CA PRO A 30 3.26 -2.09 12.55
C PRO A 30 2.14 -1.70 13.52
N ALA A 31 2.44 -1.50 14.81
CA ALA A 31 1.42 -1.18 15.79
C ALA A 31 0.91 0.25 15.59
N GLN A 32 1.82 1.17 15.27
CA GLN A 32 1.47 2.54 14.95
C GLN A 32 0.71 2.65 13.62
N ALA A 33 1.11 1.91 12.58
CA ALA A 33 0.38 1.83 11.31
C ALA A 33 -1.07 1.37 11.50
N ILE A 34 -1.28 0.30 12.28
CA ILE A 34 -2.62 -0.21 12.62
C ILE A 34 -3.42 0.84 13.39
N LYS A 35 -2.82 1.49 14.39
CA LYS A 35 -3.47 2.53 15.17
C LYS A 35 -3.93 3.68 14.27
N ARG A 36 -3.07 4.16 13.38
CA ARG A 36 -3.37 5.26 12.47
C ARG A 36 -4.46 4.89 11.47
N ALA A 37 -4.44 3.67 10.93
CA ALA A 37 -5.52 3.16 10.08
C ALA A 37 -6.88 3.17 10.80
N ARG A 38 -6.92 2.81 12.10
CA ARG A 38 -8.14 2.90 12.90
C ARG A 38 -8.59 4.33 13.14
N GLU A 39 -7.66 5.24 13.45
CA GLU A 39 -7.97 6.66 13.65
C GLU A 39 -8.55 7.30 12.38
N LEU A 40 -7.95 7.03 11.22
CA LEU A 40 -8.45 7.46 9.91
C LEU A 40 -9.82 6.86 9.61
N ALA A 41 -10.00 5.56 9.84
CA ALA A 41 -11.31 4.92 9.63
C ALA A 41 -12.40 5.46 10.57
N GLY A 42 -12.03 5.88 11.78
CA GLY A 42 -12.93 6.53 12.74
C GLY A 42 -13.51 7.87 12.25
N THR A 43 -12.88 8.52 11.26
CA THR A 43 -13.42 9.73 10.63
C THR A 43 -14.60 9.45 9.70
N GLY A 44 -14.71 8.20 9.20
CA GLY A 44 -15.70 7.78 8.21
C GLY A 44 -15.39 8.19 6.76
N GLU A 45 -14.28 8.88 6.50
CA GLU A 45 -13.88 9.28 5.14
C GLU A 45 -13.33 8.12 4.31
N VAL A 46 -12.66 7.18 4.98
CA VAL A 46 -12.11 5.95 4.40
C VAL A 46 -12.39 4.78 5.34
N THR A 47 -12.51 3.56 4.82
CA THR A 47 -12.59 2.36 5.66
C THR A 47 -11.21 1.73 5.85
N VAL A 48 -11.05 0.93 6.90
CA VAL A 48 -9.85 0.09 7.08
C VAL A 48 -9.60 -0.78 5.84
N ASP A 49 -10.65 -1.41 5.30
CA ASP A 49 -10.54 -2.26 4.12
C ASP A 49 -10.01 -1.48 2.91
N GLN A 50 -10.48 -0.26 2.69
CA GLN A 50 -9.98 0.60 1.60
C GLN A 50 -8.50 0.94 1.76
N ILE A 51 -8.03 1.18 3.00
CA ILE A 51 -6.62 1.44 3.29
C ILE A 51 -5.78 0.20 3.00
N LEU A 52 -6.24 -0.98 3.45
CA LEU A 52 -5.52 -2.24 3.25
C LEU A 52 -5.50 -2.68 1.79
N ASP A 53 -6.59 -2.50 1.06
CA ASP A 53 -6.68 -2.78 -0.38
C ASP A 53 -5.69 -1.90 -1.16
N GLU A 54 -5.72 -0.58 -0.93
CA GLU A 54 -4.82 0.36 -1.62
C GLU A 54 -3.35 0.10 -1.27
N ALA A 55 -3.04 -0.14 0.01
CA ALA A 55 -1.71 -0.53 0.45
C ALA A 55 -1.26 -1.84 -0.25
N THR A 56 -2.13 -2.83 -0.36
CA THR A 56 -1.82 -4.09 -1.03
C THR A 56 -1.53 -3.85 -2.52
N ASP A 57 -2.37 -3.07 -3.20
CA ASP A 57 -2.20 -2.75 -4.62
C ASP A 57 -0.89 -2.01 -4.88
N MET A 58 -0.53 -1.03 -4.05
CA MET A 58 0.74 -0.32 -4.20
C MET A 58 1.97 -1.19 -3.93
N ALA A 59 1.90 -2.09 -2.94
CA ALA A 59 2.98 -3.05 -2.70
C ALA A 59 3.16 -4.00 -3.90
N VAL A 60 2.06 -4.52 -4.45
CA VAL A 60 2.09 -5.36 -5.66
C VAL A 60 2.66 -4.60 -6.85
N LEU A 61 2.19 -3.37 -7.11
CA LEU A 61 2.69 -2.53 -8.19
C LEU A 61 4.18 -2.23 -8.04
N SER A 62 4.66 -1.95 -6.83
CA SER A 62 6.08 -1.71 -6.55
C SER A 62 6.94 -2.96 -6.81
N GLY A 63 6.43 -4.14 -6.45
CA GLY A 63 7.06 -5.42 -6.77
C GLY A 63 7.14 -5.68 -8.27
N LEU A 64 6.05 -5.45 -9.00
CA LEU A 64 6.00 -5.59 -10.46
C LEU A 64 6.94 -4.62 -11.17
N LEU A 65 7.00 -3.36 -10.73
CA LEU A 65 7.95 -2.37 -11.25
C LEU A 65 9.40 -2.80 -11.01
N SER A 66 9.71 -3.33 -9.82
CA SER A 66 11.04 -3.86 -9.51
C SER A 66 11.44 -5.03 -10.43
N LEU A 67 10.51 -5.93 -10.73
CA LEU A 67 10.74 -7.02 -11.71
C LEU A 67 10.92 -6.49 -13.13
N HIS A 68 10.11 -5.49 -13.53
CA HIS A 68 10.25 -4.85 -14.83
C HIS A 68 11.62 -4.18 -14.97
N GLU A 69 12.12 -3.53 -13.92
CA GLU A 69 13.47 -2.97 -13.88
C GLU A 69 14.55 -4.04 -13.94
N ALA A 70 14.37 -5.19 -13.26
CA ALA A 70 15.30 -6.31 -13.28
C ALA A 70 15.50 -6.86 -14.70
N GLN A 71 14.41 -7.00 -15.47
CA GLN A 71 14.44 -7.46 -16.87
C GLN A 71 15.28 -6.56 -17.77
N ARG A 72 15.42 -5.28 -17.42
CA ARG A 72 16.16 -4.28 -18.19
C ARG A 72 17.64 -4.19 -17.83
N GLN A 73 18.09 -4.93 -16.81
CA GLN A 73 19.49 -4.90 -16.38
C GLN A 73 20.35 -5.83 -17.23
N SER A 74 21.50 -5.33 -17.66
CA SER A 74 22.53 -6.14 -18.32
C SER A 74 23.45 -6.87 -17.32
N ASP A 75 23.59 -6.33 -16.10
CA ASP A 75 24.37 -6.93 -15.03
C ASP A 75 23.50 -7.93 -14.22
N PRO A 76 23.87 -9.22 -14.18
CA PRO A 76 23.10 -10.24 -13.45
C PRO A 76 22.99 -9.97 -11.95
N SER A 77 24.02 -9.37 -11.33
CA SER A 77 23.98 -9.07 -9.90
C SER A 77 22.96 -7.98 -9.58
N THR A 78 22.90 -6.92 -10.39
CA THR A 78 21.89 -5.87 -10.29
C THR A 78 20.49 -6.42 -10.56
N ALA A 79 20.33 -7.28 -11.57
CA ALA A 79 19.05 -7.95 -11.84
C ALA A 79 18.59 -8.78 -10.63
N ALA A 80 19.48 -9.58 -10.03
CA ALA A 80 19.18 -10.39 -8.85
C ALA A 80 18.78 -9.53 -7.65
N ALA A 81 19.48 -8.41 -7.40
CA ALA A 81 19.13 -7.49 -6.32
C ALA A 81 17.71 -6.90 -6.50
N LYS A 82 17.32 -6.56 -7.73
CA LYS A 82 15.96 -6.10 -8.04
C LYS A 82 14.90 -7.19 -7.84
N CYS A 83 15.21 -8.44 -8.19
CA CYS A 83 14.32 -9.57 -7.88
C CYS A 83 14.14 -9.77 -6.37
N VAL A 84 15.19 -9.62 -5.57
CA VAL A 84 15.08 -9.68 -4.09
C VAL A 84 14.21 -8.54 -3.56
N ALA A 85 14.39 -7.32 -4.07
CA ALA A 85 13.53 -6.19 -3.71
C ALA A 85 12.06 -6.46 -4.04
N ALA A 86 11.77 -7.00 -5.22
CA ALA A 86 10.40 -7.38 -5.61
C ALA A 86 9.77 -8.39 -4.65
N THR A 87 10.52 -9.41 -4.23
CA THR A 87 10.06 -10.38 -3.23
C THR A 87 9.71 -9.71 -1.91
N GLY A 88 10.48 -8.71 -1.47
CA GLY A 88 10.18 -7.92 -0.28
C GLY A 88 8.83 -7.20 -0.39
N TYR A 89 8.54 -6.59 -1.55
CA TYR A 89 7.25 -5.95 -1.78
C TYR A 89 6.08 -6.93 -1.78
N PHE A 90 6.22 -8.12 -2.39
CA PHE A 90 5.17 -9.13 -2.34
C PHE A 90 4.96 -9.71 -0.94
N ALA A 91 6.02 -9.84 -0.14
CA ALA A 91 5.90 -10.21 1.26
C ALA A 91 5.15 -9.13 2.06
N LEU A 92 5.39 -7.85 1.77
CA LEU A 92 4.69 -6.73 2.40
C LEU A 92 3.20 -6.70 2.01
N ALA A 93 2.87 -6.94 0.74
CA ALA A 93 1.49 -7.08 0.29
C ALA A 93 0.76 -8.22 1.04
N ASN A 94 1.42 -9.38 1.17
CA ASN A 94 0.89 -10.50 1.93
C ASN A 94 0.76 -10.18 3.43
N PHE A 95 1.67 -9.38 3.98
CA PHE A 95 1.56 -8.94 5.36
C PHE A 95 0.34 -8.03 5.52
N ALA A 96 0.22 -6.98 4.71
CA ALA A 96 -0.89 -6.03 4.74
C ALA A 96 -2.27 -6.71 4.68
N ILE A 97 -2.47 -7.65 3.76
CA ILE A 97 -3.74 -8.40 3.65
C ILE A 97 -3.99 -9.37 4.84
N SER A 98 -2.94 -9.73 5.57
CA SER A 98 -3.03 -10.59 6.76
C SER A 98 -3.15 -9.80 8.06
N VAL A 99 -2.99 -8.47 8.03
CA VAL A 99 -3.11 -7.63 9.22
C VAL A 99 -4.57 -7.62 9.65
N ASP A 100 -4.83 -8.13 10.85
CA ASP A 100 -6.11 -7.93 11.51
C ASP A 100 -6.13 -6.53 12.14
N VAL A 101 -6.90 -5.62 11.54
CA VAL A 101 -7.16 -4.30 12.08
C VAL A 101 -8.57 -4.34 12.70
N PRO A 102 -8.69 -4.54 14.03
CA PRO A 102 -10.00 -4.60 14.66
C PRO A 102 -10.75 -3.28 14.46
N ALA A 103 -12.06 -3.36 14.19
CA ALA A 103 -12.92 -2.19 14.03
C ALA A 103 -12.75 -1.21 15.21
N ALA A 104 -12.83 0.10 14.94
CA ALA A 104 -12.87 1.09 16.00
C ALA A 104 -14.10 0.82 16.88
N THR A 105 -13.90 0.58 18.17
CA THR A 105 -14.99 0.51 19.14
C THR A 105 -15.63 1.90 19.26
N PRO A 106 -16.96 2.01 19.21
CA PRO A 106 -17.68 3.28 19.28
C PRO A 106 -17.52 4.00 20.63
#